data_AF-A0A1I6XKP6-F1
#
_entry.id   AF-A0A1I6XKP6-F1
#
_cell.length_a   1.000
_cell.length_b   1.000
_cell.length_c   1.000
_cell.angle_alpha   90.00
_cell.angle_beta   90.00
_cell.angle_gamma   90.00
#
_symmetry.space_group_name_H-M   'P 1'
#
loop_
_entity.id
_entity.type
_entity.pdbx_description
1 polymer ?
#
loop_
_entity_poly.entity_id
_entity_poly.type
_entity_poly.pdbx_seq_one_letter_code
_entity_poly.pdbx_strand_id
1 'polypeptide(L)'
;MNTNPLNTEDKDKLFGFLNGDLSTEALEQWLYYTPDLEERLGKEFYFELIDTNYRNKQVRHELKKIVFQNYITTDDFNEWKLHALLKKSGWFKDRNLEISNSTFPSTQAFENALSIINEFGRLKFNSNETHEEWTPTLLEFLTEPYEKNTDEFETNISLVCFAYTHNAHVYLYVDDNNNYYTDNIAGDFLYKYTGPTFDQLLKEILQIVDEDNFEKFATSKKITQEKAIRNKPTALHSSPTKSFLTRLWNWMKD
;
A
#
# COMPACT_ATOMS: atom_id res chain seq x y z
N MET A 1 -25.43 3.03 -21.61
CA MET A 1 -25.70 2.91 -20.17
C MET A 1 -25.46 4.28 -19.57
N ASN A 2 -26.51 4.91 -19.03
CA ASN A 2 -26.41 6.21 -18.36
C ASN A 2 -25.98 5.93 -16.92
N THR A 3 -24.68 6.04 -16.63
CA THR A 3 -24.20 6.03 -15.25
C THR A 3 -24.42 7.42 -14.69
N ASN A 4 -25.55 7.61 -14.00
CA ASN A 4 -25.71 8.79 -13.15
C ASN A 4 -24.58 8.70 -12.10
N PRO A 5 -23.66 9.68 -12.01
CA PRO A 5 -22.59 9.62 -11.02
C PRO A 5 -23.25 9.62 -9.65
N LEU A 6 -23.01 8.57 -8.88
CA LEU A 6 -23.45 8.52 -7.50
C LEU A 6 -23.10 9.77 -6.73
N ASN A 7 -23.99 10.12 -5.82
CA ASN A 7 -23.62 10.93 -4.69
C ASN A 7 -22.48 10.24 -3.91
N THR A 8 -21.44 11.00 -3.58
CA THR A 8 -20.27 10.57 -2.83
C THR A 8 -20.63 9.81 -1.55
N GLU A 9 -21.73 10.19 -0.88
CA GLU A 9 -22.16 9.56 0.38
C GLU A 9 -22.60 8.09 0.22
N ASP A 10 -23.31 7.75 -0.85
CA ASP A 10 -23.75 6.36 -1.08
C ASP A 10 -22.57 5.46 -1.45
N LYS A 11 -21.63 5.99 -2.24
CA LYS A 11 -20.37 5.30 -2.53
C LYS A 11 -19.60 5.00 -1.25
N ASP A 12 -19.48 5.97 -0.35
CA ASP A 12 -18.80 5.78 0.94
C ASP A 12 -19.46 4.69 1.80
N LYS A 13 -20.81 4.57 1.78
CA LYS A 13 -21.51 3.48 2.46
C LYS A 13 -21.16 2.11 1.87
N LEU A 14 -21.17 2.00 0.55
CA LEU A 14 -20.80 0.76 -0.14
C LEU A 14 -19.34 0.40 0.10
N PHE A 15 -18.42 1.37 0.02
CA PHE A 15 -17.01 1.15 0.30
C PHE A 15 -16.77 0.70 1.75
N GLY A 16 -17.42 1.33 2.73
CA GLY A 16 -17.37 0.89 4.13
C GLY A 16 -17.87 -0.54 4.31
N PHE A 17 -18.93 -0.94 3.59
CA PHE A 17 -19.38 -2.32 3.56
C PHE A 17 -18.34 -3.26 2.94
N LEU A 18 -17.76 -2.91 1.80
CA LEU A 18 -16.73 -3.71 1.13
C LEU A 18 -15.51 -3.91 2.04
N ASN A 19 -15.10 -2.87 2.76
CA ASN A 19 -13.92 -2.86 3.63
C ASN A 19 -14.10 -3.68 4.90
N GLY A 20 -15.28 -3.69 5.52
CA GLY A 20 -15.43 -4.27 6.87
C GLY A 20 -16.14 -3.35 7.86
N ASP A 21 -16.05 -2.05 7.63
CA ASP A 21 -16.51 -1.00 8.53
C ASP A 21 -18.03 -0.98 8.69
N LEU A 22 -18.77 -1.43 7.67
CA LEU A 22 -20.23 -1.58 7.71
C LEU A 22 -20.60 -3.08 7.74
N SER A 23 -21.38 -3.46 8.77
CA SER A 23 -21.93 -4.81 8.87
C SER A 23 -23.00 -5.07 7.81
N THR A 24 -23.30 -6.35 7.57
CA THR A 24 -24.38 -6.74 6.65
C THR A 24 -25.73 -6.19 7.10
N GLU A 25 -26.03 -6.27 8.40
CA GLU A 25 -27.27 -5.76 8.99
C GLU A 25 -27.36 -4.25 8.84
N ALA A 26 -26.25 -3.53 9.05
CA ALA A 26 -26.22 -2.08 8.90
C ALA A 26 -26.42 -1.65 7.43
N LEU A 27 -25.88 -2.42 6.47
CA LEU A 27 -26.15 -2.22 5.04
C LEU A 27 -27.63 -2.45 4.71
N GLU A 28 -28.21 -3.57 5.19
CA GLU A 28 -29.62 -3.91 4.98
C GLU A 28 -30.55 -2.80 5.50
N GLN A 29 -30.30 -2.33 6.73
CA GLN A 29 -31.06 -1.22 7.30
C GLN A 29 -30.92 0.06 6.46
N TRP A 30 -29.70 0.38 6.01
CA TRP A 30 -29.49 1.53 5.15
C TRP A 30 -30.29 1.41 3.84
N LEU A 31 -30.33 0.23 3.21
CA LEU A 31 -31.10 0.01 1.99
C LEU A 31 -32.61 0.22 2.19
N TYR A 32 -33.17 -0.29 3.29
CA TYR A 32 -34.62 -0.21 3.53
C TYR A 32 -35.11 1.13 4.07
N TYR A 33 -34.27 1.88 4.79
CA TYR A 33 -34.70 3.07 5.51
C TYR A 33 -34.22 4.39 4.89
N THR A 34 -33.43 4.36 3.81
CA THR A 34 -32.97 5.57 3.14
C THR A 34 -33.95 5.99 2.06
N PRO A 35 -34.63 7.15 2.21
CA PRO A 35 -35.55 7.66 1.19
C PRO A 35 -34.82 7.90 -0.14
N ASP A 36 -35.56 7.74 -1.24
CA ASP A 36 -35.11 8.03 -2.60
C ASP A 36 -33.84 7.27 -3.04
N LEU A 37 -33.43 6.23 -2.30
CA LEU A 37 -32.22 5.45 -2.60
C LEU A 37 -32.33 4.70 -3.92
N GLU A 38 -33.52 4.21 -4.29
CA GLU A 38 -33.79 3.57 -5.59
C GLU A 38 -33.42 4.51 -6.75
N GLU A 39 -33.79 5.79 -6.66
CA GLU A 39 -33.51 6.78 -7.71
C GLU A 39 -32.02 7.13 -7.77
N ARG A 40 -31.36 7.22 -6.60
CA ARG A 40 -29.94 7.59 -6.50
C ARG A 40 -29.00 6.46 -6.91
N LEU A 41 -29.31 5.22 -6.53
CA LEU A 41 -28.52 4.05 -6.92
C LEU A 41 -28.80 3.58 -8.34
N GLY A 42 -30.01 3.86 -8.84
CA GLY A 42 -30.54 3.27 -10.04
C GLY A 42 -31.33 2.01 -9.71
N LYS A 43 -32.52 1.92 -10.31
CA LYS A 43 -33.52 0.89 -10.04
C LYS A 43 -32.96 -0.53 -10.09
N GLU A 44 -32.28 -0.90 -11.18
CA GLU A 44 -31.76 -2.26 -11.38
C GLU A 44 -30.81 -2.68 -10.25
N PHE A 45 -29.81 -1.83 -9.94
CA PHE A 45 -28.84 -2.12 -8.90
C PHE A 45 -29.48 -2.15 -7.50
N TYR A 46 -30.39 -1.23 -7.20
CA TYR A 46 -31.12 -1.24 -5.94
C TYR A 46 -31.93 -2.53 -5.74
N PHE A 47 -32.66 -2.99 -6.76
CA PHE A 47 -33.43 -4.23 -6.69
C PHE A 47 -32.54 -5.46 -6.48
N GLU A 48 -31.39 -5.55 -7.16
CA GLU A 48 -30.42 -6.63 -6.92
C GLU A 48 -29.95 -6.69 -5.46
N LEU A 49 -29.72 -5.53 -4.83
CA LEU A 49 -29.29 -5.47 -3.43
C LEU A 49 -30.40 -5.88 -2.45
N ILE A 50 -31.65 -5.44 -2.66
CA ILE A 50 -32.75 -5.76 -1.73
C ILE A 50 -33.31 -7.18 -1.91
N ASP A 51 -33.19 -7.76 -3.10
CA ASP A 51 -33.63 -9.14 -3.39
C ASP A 51 -32.65 -10.20 -2.85
N THR A 52 -31.47 -9.76 -2.40
CA THR A 52 -30.47 -10.64 -1.82
C THR A 52 -30.97 -11.22 -0.48
N ASN A 53 -30.70 -12.51 -0.23
CA ASN A 53 -31.14 -13.17 1.00
C ASN A 53 -30.18 -12.87 2.18
N TYR A 54 -30.46 -11.82 2.94
CA TYR A 54 -29.68 -11.38 4.11
C TYR A 54 -29.55 -12.41 5.24
N ARG A 55 -30.37 -13.46 5.25
CA ARG A 55 -30.26 -14.58 6.22
C ARG A 55 -29.20 -15.61 5.83
N ASN A 56 -28.65 -15.54 4.61
CA ASN A 56 -27.61 -16.45 4.14
C ASN A 56 -26.28 -16.14 4.83
N LYS A 57 -25.57 -17.16 5.33
CA LYS A 57 -24.23 -17.01 5.91
C LYS A 57 -23.20 -16.46 4.91
N GLN A 58 -23.43 -16.66 3.60
CA GLN A 58 -22.57 -16.19 2.52
C GLN A 58 -23.04 -14.87 1.89
N VAL A 59 -24.11 -14.25 2.42
CA VAL A 59 -24.70 -13.01 1.86
C VAL A 59 -23.66 -11.92 1.63
N ARG A 60 -22.69 -11.77 2.53
CA ARG A 60 -21.66 -10.75 2.41
C ARG A 60 -20.81 -10.93 1.15
N HIS A 61 -20.49 -12.17 0.78
CA HIS A 61 -19.76 -12.48 -0.44
C HIS A 61 -20.61 -12.22 -1.69
N GLU A 62 -21.89 -12.60 -1.66
CA GLU A 62 -22.85 -12.33 -2.74
C GLU A 62 -23.02 -10.83 -2.98
N LEU A 63 -23.24 -10.05 -1.92
CA LEU A 63 -23.36 -8.59 -1.98
C LEU A 63 -22.09 -7.93 -2.51
N LYS A 64 -20.90 -8.35 -2.05
CA LYS A 64 -19.63 -7.86 -2.59
C LYS A 64 -19.56 -8.06 -4.10
N LYS A 65 -19.96 -9.23 -4.59
CA LYS A 65 -19.98 -9.55 -6.01
C LYS A 65 -20.93 -8.63 -6.78
N ILE A 66 -22.15 -8.42 -6.28
CA ILE A 66 -23.14 -7.53 -6.91
C ILE A 66 -22.59 -6.10 -7.02
N VAL A 67 -21.98 -5.60 -5.95
CA VAL A 67 -21.39 -4.24 -5.90
C VAL A 67 -20.24 -4.09 -6.91
N PHE A 68 -19.32 -5.06 -6.96
CA PHE A 68 -18.18 -5.01 -7.90
C PHE A 68 -18.57 -5.24 -9.37
N GLN A 69 -19.64 -5.99 -9.64
CA GLN A 69 -20.06 -6.28 -11.01
C GLN A 69 -20.75 -5.09 -11.69
N ASN A 70 -21.50 -4.31 -10.93
CA ASN A 70 -22.42 -3.35 -11.51
C ASN A 70 -22.01 -1.89 -11.27
N TYR A 71 -21.11 -1.63 -10.31
CA TYR A 71 -21.12 -0.31 -9.70
C TYR A 71 -19.77 0.27 -9.27
N ILE A 72 -18.95 -0.54 -8.61
CA ILE A 72 -17.66 -0.12 -8.07
C ILE A 72 -16.59 -0.94 -8.77
N THR A 73 -15.59 -0.28 -9.33
CA THR A 73 -14.42 -0.99 -9.85
C THR A 73 -13.47 -1.34 -8.71
N THR A 74 -12.64 -2.36 -8.90
CA THR A 74 -11.57 -2.68 -7.96
C THR A 74 -10.63 -1.49 -7.74
N ASP A 75 -10.34 -0.73 -8.80
CA ASP A 75 -9.48 0.44 -8.75
C ASP A 75 -10.10 1.56 -7.90
N ASP A 76 -11.39 1.87 -8.10
CA ASP A 76 -12.11 2.84 -7.26
C ASP A 76 -12.08 2.46 -5.77
N PHE A 77 -12.24 1.17 -5.48
CA PHE A 77 -12.20 0.68 -4.10
C PHE A 77 -10.78 0.77 -3.50
N ASN A 78 -9.74 0.46 -4.27
CA ASN A 78 -8.36 0.54 -3.83
C ASN A 78 -7.92 2.00 -3.60
N GLU A 79 -8.35 2.93 -4.46
CA GLU A 79 -8.19 4.37 -4.29
C GLU A 79 -8.84 4.83 -2.98
N TRP A 80 -10.12 4.48 -2.78
CA TRP A 80 -10.84 4.82 -1.57
C TRP A 80 -10.17 4.25 -0.32
N LYS A 81 -9.69 3.00 -0.37
CA LYS A 81 -9.03 2.34 0.76
C LYS A 81 -7.73 3.05 1.14
N LEU A 82 -6.92 3.46 0.16
CA LEU A 82 -5.71 4.26 0.41
C LEU A 82 -6.08 5.58 1.08
N HIS A 83 -7.07 6.31 0.55
CA HIS A 83 -7.52 7.58 1.14
C HIS A 83 -8.09 7.42 2.56
N ALA A 84 -8.85 6.36 2.82
CA ALA A 84 -9.38 6.04 4.14
C ALA A 84 -8.25 5.80 5.14
N LEU A 85 -7.22 5.04 4.75
CA LEU A 85 -6.03 4.79 5.57
C LEU A 85 -5.22 6.06 5.83
N LEU A 86 -5.01 6.89 4.81
CA LEU A 86 -4.36 8.19 4.93
C LEU A 86 -5.11 9.10 5.91
N LYS A 87 -6.44 9.21 5.76
CA LYS A 87 -7.26 10.03 6.66
C LYS A 87 -7.21 9.51 8.10
N LYS A 88 -7.26 8.18 8.30
CA LYS A 88 -7.17 7.53 9.62
C LYS A 88 -5.80 7.75 10.28
N SER A 89 -4.72 7.87 9.51
CA SER A 89 -3.39 8.20 10.03
C SER A 89 -3.20 9.70 10.31
N GLY A 90 -4.19 10.53 9.98
CA GLY A 90 -4.18 11.98 10.20
C GLY A 90 -3.69 12.80 9.01
N TRP A 91 -3.61 12.22 7.82
CA TRP A 91 -3.36 12.97 6.59
C TRP A 91 -4.58 13.80 6.20
N PHE A 92 -4.32 14.96 5.60
CA PHE A 92 -5.32 15.83 4.98
C PHE A 92 -4.69 16.51 3.77
N LYS A 93 -5.54 16.89 2.80
CA LYS A 93 -5.10 17.55 1.58
C LYS A 93 -4.33 18.85 1.89
N ASP A 94 -3.30 19.12 1.12
CA ASP A 94 -2.44 20.32 1.25
C ASP A 94 -1.66 20.38 2.58
N ARG A 95 -1.50 19.23 3.25
CA ARG A 95 -0.60 19.08 4.40
C ARG A 95 0.83 19.42 3.98
N ASN A 96 1.46 20.28 4.78
CA ASN A 96 2.86 20.65 4.62
C ASN A 96 3.49 20.79 6.00
N LEU A 97 4.30 19.82 6.38
CA LEU A 97 5.10 19.88 7.59
C LEU A 97 6.29 20.79 7.34
N GLU A 98 6.38 21.90 8.08
CA GLU A 98 7.58 22.72 8.08
C GLU A 98 8.71 21.96 8.79
N ILE A 99 9.58 21.31 8.00
CA ILE A 99 10.79 20.67 8.51
C ILE A 99 11.86 21.74 8.64
N SER A 100 11.99 22.34 9.82
CA SER A 100 13.01 23.34 10.09
C SER A 100 14.35 22.65 10.41
N ASN A 101 15.16 22.37 9.40
CA ASN A 101 16.57 22.02 9.63
C ASN A 101 17.47 22.66 8.57
N SER A 102 18.32 23.60 8.99
CA SER A 102 19.18 24.41 8.11
C SER A 102 20.45 23.67 7.64
N THR A 103 20.57 22.38 7.91
CA THR A 103 21.81 21.60 7.77
C THR A 103 21.68 20.36 6.89
N PHE A 104 20.53 20.14 6.23
CA PHE A 104 20.44 19.04 5.28
C PHE A 104 21.34 19.29 4.07
N PRO A 105 21.97 18.23 3.51
CA PRO A 105 22.68 18.33 2.24
C PRO A 105 21.76 18.88 1.15
N SER A 106 22.29 19.76 0.30
CA SER A 106 21.57 20.32 -0.85
C SER A 106 21.62 19.36 -2.06
N THR A 107 21.36 18.08 -1.84
CA THR A 107 21.30 17.07 -2.92
C THR A 107 19.85 16.86 -3.36
N GLN A 108 19.67 16.45 -4.62
CA GLN A 108 18.33 16.24 -5.17
C GLN A 108 17.59 15.11 -4.43
N ALA A 109 18.28 14.04 -4.01
CA ALA A 109 17.70 12.97 -3.22
C ALA A 109 17.15 13.49 -1.86
N PHE A 110 17.85 14.43 -1.21
CA PHE A 110 17.35 15.05 0.03
C PHE A 110 16.12 15.91 -0.25
N GLU A 111 16.12 16.71 -1.32
CA GLU A 111 14.94 17.50 -1.71
C GLU A 111 13.74 16.61 -2.03
N ASN A 112 13.94 15.50 -2.74
CA ASN A 112 12.89 14.53 -3.04
C ASN A 112 12.34 13.90 -1.75
N ALA A 113 13.21 13.50 -0.82
CA ALA A 113 12.80 12.94 0.47
C ALA A 113 12.06 13.97 1.33
N LEU A 114 12.52 15.23 1.36
CA LEU A 114 11.84 16.32 2.07
C LEU A 114 10.45 16.57 1.47
N SER A 115 10.28 16.53 0.15
CA SER A 115 8.95 16.66 -0.46
C SER A 115 7.98 15.59 0.06
N ILE A 116 8.44 14.34 0.16
CA ILE A 116 7.62 13.24 0.69
C ILE A 116 7.33 13.45 2.18
N ILE A 117 8.33 13.82 2.98
CA ILE A 117 8.15 14.01 4.44
C ILE A 117 7.30 15.26 4.74
N ASN A 118 7.36 16.31 3.93
CA ASN A 118 6.50 17.48 4.09
C ASN A 118 5.01 17.07 3.99
N GLU A 119 4.68 16.16 3.07
CA GLU A 119 3.31 15.69 2.90
C GLU A 119 2.93 14.57 3.89
N PHE A 120 3.79 13.57 4.06
CA PHE A 120 3.45 12.32 4.76
C PHE A 120 4.18 12.14 6.10
N GLY A 121 5.13 13.00 6.46
CA GLY A 121 5.94 12.86 7.67
C GLY A 121 5.10 12.69 8.94
N ARG A 122 5.61 11.93 9.91
CA ARG A 122 4.92 11.58 11.17
C ARG A 122 3.67 10.70 11.02
N LEU A 123 3.20 10.40 9.80
CA LEU A 123 2.09 9.49 9.62
C LEU A 123 2.51 8.06 9.95
N LYS A 124 1.62 7.35 10.64
CA LYS A 124 1.77 5.94 11.01
C LYS A 124 0.55 5.17 10.55
N PHE A 125 0.78 4.08 9.84
CA PHE A 125 -0.26 3.18 9.34
C PHE A 125 -0.10 1.84 10.05
N ASN A 126 -1.09 1.47 10.87
CA ASN A 126 -1.13 0.18 11.53
C ASN A 126 -2.15 -0.72 10.83
N SER A 127 -1.75 -1.90 10.37
CA SER A 127 -2.64 -2.92 9.82
C SER A 127 -3.38 -3.69 10.93
N ASN A 128 -4.00 -2.99 11.89
CA ASN A 128 -4.59 -3.64 13.07
C ASN A 128 -5.94 -4.35 12.81
N GLU A 129 -6.28 -4.69 11.57
CA GLU A 129 -7.56 -5.31 11.23
C GLU A 129 -7.37 -6.75 10.73
N THR A 130 -7.27 -7.66 11.70
CA THR A 130 -7.66 -9.08 11.69
C THR A 130 -6.76 -10.15 11.00
N HIS A 131 -6.23 -11.02 11.87
CA HIS A 131 -5.99 -12.48 11.77
C HIS A 131 -5.00 -13.12 10.78
N GLU A 132 -4.24 -12.38 9.98
CA GLU A 132 -3.01 -12.96 9.40
C GLU A 132 -1.80 -12.38 10.13
N GLU A 133 -1.04 -13.26 10.80
CA GLU A 133 0.08 -12.97 11.70
C GLU A 133 1.21 -12.10 11.09
N TRP A 134 1.15 -11.77 9.79
CA TRP A 134 2.30 -11.23 9.05
C TRP A 134 1.96 -10.08 8.07
N THR A 135 0.83 -9.38 8.24
CA THR A 135 0.61 -8.10 7.54
C THR A 135 1.63 -7.05 8.02
N PRO A 136 2.11 -6.13 7.14
CA PRO A 136 2.99 -5.03 7.50
C PRO A 136 2.42 -4.27 8.67
N THR A 137 2.98 -4.57 9.85
CA THR A 137 2.38 -4.19 11.12
C THR A 137 2.38 -2.67 11.29
N LEU A 138 3.29 -1.99 10.58
CA LEU A 138 3.51 -0.56 10.66
C LEU A 138 4.21 -0.07 9.38
N LEU A 139 3.63 0.92 8.69
CA LEU A 139 4.37 1.85 7.83
C LEU A 139 4.48 3.19 8.59
N GLU A 140 5.68 3.72 8.74
CA GLU A 140 5.92 4.98 9.43
C GLU A 140 6.80 5.90 8.59
N PHE A 141 6.29 7.10 8.33
CA PHE A 141 7.06 8.16 7.69
C PHE A 141 7.90 8.90 8.72
N LEU A 142 9.16 9.14 8.35
CA LEU A 142 10.12 9.82 9.21
C LEU A 142 9.69 11.25 9.50
N THR A 143 10.31 11.84 10.52
CA THR A 143 10.22 13.29 10.79
C THR A 143 11.30 14.07 10.08
N GLU A 144 12.43 13.43 9.83
CA GLU A 144 13.61 14.00 9.17
C GLU A 144 14.23 12.91 8.28
N PRO A 145 14.61 13.25 7.04
CA PRO A 145 15.29 12.31 6.17
C PRO A 145 16.74 12.10 6.62
N TYR A 146 17.31 10.94 6.29
CA TYR A 146 18.74 10.70 6.46
C TYR A 146 19.31 9.92 5.28
N GLU A 147 20.58 10.17 4.98
CA GLU A 147 21.27 9.49 3.89
C GLU A 147 21.63 8.05 4.29
N LYS A 148 21.33 7.12 3.40
CA LYS A 148 21.78 5.73 3.51
C LYS A 148 23.20 5.65 2.98
N ASN A 149 24.10 5.04 3.76
CA ASN A 149 25.42 4.72 3.27
C ASN A 149 25.32 3.67 2.15
N THR A 150 25.49 4.10 0.90
CA THR A 150 25.40 3.22 -0.27
C THR A 150 26.68 2.43 -0.52
N ASP A 151 27.77 2.68 0.21
CA ASP A 151 28.98 1.85 0.16
C ASP A 151 28.73 0.40 0.54
N GLU A 152 27.62 0.11 1.23
CA GLU A 152 27.18 -1.24 1.56
C GLU A 152 26.71 -2.03 0.32
N PHE A 153 26.31 -1.34 -0.75
CA PHE A 153 25.78 -1.93 -1.97
C PHE A 153 26.69 -1.69 -3.18
N GLU A 154 26.54 -2.53 -4.21
CA GLU A 154 27.23 -2.37 -5.50
C GLU A 154 26.59 -1.28 -6.36
N THR A 155 26.45 -0.06 -5.82
CA THR A 155 25.88 1.10 -6.53
C THR A 155 26.53 2.40 -6.08
N ASN A 156 26.43 3.44 -6.92
CA ASN A 156 26.94 4.78 -6.67
C ASN A 156 25.82 5.84 -6.62
N ILE A 157 24.55 5.41 -6.48
CA ILE A 157 23.44 6.35 -6.33
C ILE A 157 23.40 6.90 -4.90
N SER A 158 22.96 8.16 -4.73
CA SER A 158 22.58 8.67 -3.41
C SER A 158 21.19 8.14 -3.06
N LEU A 159 21.02 7.68 -1.83
CA LEU A 159 19.76 7.18 -1.30
C LEU A 159 19.44 7.91 -0.01
N VAL A 160 18.25 8.48 0.06
CA VAL A 160 17.78 9.17 1.27
C VAL A 160 16.54 8.46 1.77
N CYS A 161 16.58 8.02 3.03
CA CYS A 161 15.48 7.33 3.67
C CYS A 161 14.38 8.34 4.07
N PHE A 162 13.13 7.99 3.78
CA PHE A 162 11.97 8.82 4.12
C PHE A 162 10.90 8.10 4.95
N ALA A 163 10.93 6.77 5.01
CA ALA A 163 9.98 5.96 5.77
C ALA A 163 10.57 4.57 6.06
N TYR A 164 9.95 3.86 6.99
CA TYR A 164 10.25 2.45 7.25
C TYR A 164 8.99 1.63 7.47
N THR A 165 9.12 0.33 7.29
CA THR A 165 8.07 -0.66 7.56
C THR A 165 8.62 -1.80 8.43
N HIS A 166 7.72 -2.57 9.05
CA HIS A 166 8.04 -3.68 9.96
C HIS A 166 8.94 -3.27 11.13
N ASN A 167 8.53 -2.26 11.92
CA ASN A 167 9.29 -1.82 13.10
C ASN A 167 10.76 -1.48 12.79
N ALA A 168 11.01 -0.84 11.65
CA ALA A 168 12.33 -0.43 11.16
C ALA A 168 13.24 -1.60 10.73
N HIS A 169 12.65 -2.71 10.27
CA HIS A 169 13.40 -3.79 9.61
C HIS A 169 13.54 -3.60 8.09
N VAL A 170 12.66 -2.80 7.49
CA VAL A 170 12.68 -2.51 6.05
C VAL A 170 12.55 -1.01 5.88
N TYR A 171 13.41 -0.43 5.04
CA TYR A 171 13.47 1.02 4.85
C TYR A 171 13.08 1.40 3.43
N LEU A 172 12.44 2.56 3.29
CA LEU A 172 12.05 3.13 2.02
C LEU A 172 12.94 4.33 1.71
N TYR A 173 13.50 4.33 0.50
CA TYR A 173 14.47 5.31 0.05
C TYR A 173 14.04 5.97 -1.25
N VAL A 174 14.53 7.18 -1.49
CA VAL A 174 14.41 7.89 -2.76
C VAL A 174 15.79 8.33 -3.25
N ASP A 175 16.02 8.31 -4.56
CA ASP A 175 17.25 8.80 -5.19
C ASP A 175 17.09 10.20 -5.80
N ASP A 176 18.16 10.70 -6.43
CA ASP A 176 18.19 12.00 -7.12
C ASP A 176 17.19 12.11 -8.29
N ASN A 177 16.78 10.98 -8.88
CA ASN A 177 15.88 10.94 -10.02
C ASN A 177 14.42 10.63 -9.62
N ASN A 178 14.11 10.73 -8.32
CA ASN A 178 12.80 10.41 -7.76
C ASN A 178 12.36 8.95 -7.98
N ASN A 179 13.32 8.02 -8.07
CA ASN A 179 13.07 6.59 -8.03
C ASN A 179 12.99 6.13 -6.57
N TYR A 180 12.12 5.16 -6.29
CA TYR A 180 11.93 4.61 -4.95
C TYR A 180 12.62 3.25 -4.81
N TYR A 181 13.11 2.98 -3.60
CA TYR A 181 13.83 1.75 -3.29
C TYR A 181 13.42 1.20 -1.93
N THR A 182 13.66 -0.09 -1.75
CA THR A 182 13.54 -0.79 -0.47
C THR A 182 14.64 -1.82 -0.31
N ASP A 183 15.10 -2.06 0.92
CA ASP A 183 15.99 -3.16 1.24
C ASP A 183 15.22 -4.38 1.77
N ASN A 184 15.82 -5.57 1.69
CA ASN A 184 15.31 -6.70 2.46
C ASN A 184 15.78 -6.60 3.92
N ILE A 185 15.11 -7.32 4.83
CA ILE A 185 15.43 -7.31 6.27
C ILE A 185 16.91 -7.60 6.57
N ALA A 186 17.55 -8.46 5.79
CA ALA A 186 18.96 -8.77 5.98
C ALA A 186 19.93 -7.72 5.42
N GLY A 187 19.44 -6.71 4.69
CA GLY A 187 20.26 -5.68 4.04
C GLY A 187 21.13 -6.23 2.92
N ASP A 188 20.75 -7.38 2.37
CA ASP A 188 21.49 -8.16 1.38
C ASP A 188 21.25 -7.68 -0.06
N PHE A 189 20.05 -7.17 -0.32
CA PHE A 189 19.62 -6.73 -1.63
C PHE A 189 18.88 -5.41 -1.53
N LEU A 190 19.14 -4.56 -2.52
CA LEU A 190 18.40 -3.33 -2.75
C LEU A 190 17.45 -3.56 -3.93
N TYR A 191 16.18 -3.22 -3.76
CA TYR A 191 15.14 -3.35 -4.77
C TYR A 191 14.70 -1.97 -5.22
N LYS A 192 14.52 -1.79 -6.53
CA LYS A 192 13.99 -0.57 -7.13
C LYS A 192 12.51 -0.79 -7.44
N TYR A 193 11.70 0.20 -7.09
CA TYR A 193 10.31 0.27 -7.50
C TYR A 193 10.20 0.68 -8.97
N THR A 194 9.39 -0.03 -9.75
CA THR A 194 9.17 0.17 -11.20
C THR A 194 7.73 0.53 -11.54
N GLY A 195 6.87 0.69 -10.53
CA GLY A 195 5.48 1.06 -10.74
C GLY A 195 5.31 2.53 -11.13
N PRO A 196 4.10 2.91 -11.57
CA PRO A 196 3.88 4.17 -12.28
C PRO A 196 3.85 5.41 -11.38
N THR A 197 3.47 5.28 -10.10
CA THR A 197 3.23 6.41 -9.20
C THR A 197 3.60 6.10 -7.76
N PHE A 198 3.76 7.15 -6.94
CA PHE A 198 3.95 7.02 -5.50
C PHE A 198 2.72 6.43 -4.79
N ASP A 199 1.51 6.78 -5.24
CA ASP A 199 0.28 6.20 -4.70
C ASP A 199 0.22 4.68 -4.94
N GLN A 200 0.69 4.21 -6.09
CA GLN A 200 0.79 2.78 -6.37
C GLN A 200 1.83 2.11 -5.46
N LEU A 201 2.98 2.76 -5.23
CA LEU A 201 3.96 2.31 -4.24
C LEU A 201 3.33 2.15 -2.85
N LEU A 202 2.54 3.12 -2.40
CA LEU A 202 1.83 3.03 -1.11
C LEU A 202 0.81 1.91 -1.10
N LYS A 203 0.03 1.73 -2.18
CA LYS A 203 -0.93 0.62 -2.30
C LYS A 203 -0.24 -0.74 -2.18
N GLU A 204 0.92 -0.92 -2.80
CA GLU A 204 1.68 -2.18 -2.71
C GLU A 204 2.28 -2.39 -1.31
N ILE A 205 2.92 -1.37 -0.72
CA ILE A 205 3.50 -1.46 0.63
C ILE A 205 2.42 -1.76 1.68
N LEU A 206 1.26 -1.12 1.56
CA LEU A 206 0.12 -1.31 2.46
C LEU A 206 -0.73 -2.54 2.11
N GLN A 207 -0.33 -3.32 1.10
CA GLN A 207 -1.03 -4.53 0.65
C GLN A 207 -2.51 -4.28 0.30
N ILE A 208 -2.79 -3.11 -0.28
CA ILE A 208 -4.09 -2.77 -0.85
C ILE A 208 -4.27 -3.50 -2.19
N VAL A 209 -3.18 -3.69 -2.94
CA VAL A 209 -3.12 -4.42 -4.21
C VAL A 209 -2.17 -5.61 -4.09
N ASP A 210 -2.40 -6.66 -4.90
CA ASP A 210 -1.47 -7.79 -5.07
C ASP A 210 -0.65 -7.60 -6.35
N GLU A 211 0.06 -6.47 -6.39
CA GLU A 211 1.05 -6.17 -7.43
C GLU A 211 2.46 -6.28 -6.86
N ASP A 212 3.43 -6.32 -7.78
CA ASP A 212 4.81 -6.54 -7.43
C ASP A 212 5.74 -5.81 -8.39
N ASN A 213 5.81 -4.50 -8.21
CA ASN A 213 6.63 -3.65 -9.05
C ASN A 213 8.01 -3.40 -8.42
N PHE A 214 8.60 -4.41 -7.78
CA PHE A 214 9.94 -4.33 -7.20
C PHE A 214 10.92 -5.25 -7.92
N GLU A 215 11.96 -4.65 -8.48
CA GLU A 215 13.02 -5.37 -9.18
C GLU A 215 14.32 -5.29 -8.39
N LYS A 216 15.05 -6.41 -8.31
CA LYS A 216 16.36 -6.41 -7.68
C LYS A 216 17.29 -5.46 -8.43
N PHE A 217 17.81 -4.47 -7.74
CA PHE A 217 18.66 -3.42 -8.29
C PHE A 217 20.14 -3.61 -7.96
N ALA A 218 20.47 -3.87 -6.70
CA ALA A 218 21.87 -4.08 -6.26
C ALA A 218 22.00 -5.20 -5.24
N THR A 219 23.22 -5.72 -5.10
CA THR A 219 23.59 -6.69 -4.04
C THR A 219 24.50 -6.01 -3.04
N SER A 220 24.38 -6.40 -1.78
CA SER A 220 25.30 -5.98 -0.72
C SER A 220 26.70 -6.52 -0.99
N LYS A 221 27.72 -5.67 -0.80
CA LYS A 221 29.13 -6.06 -0.93
C LYS A 221 29.50 -7.20 0.04
N LYS A 222 28.78 -7.34 1.16
CA LYS A 222 28.96 -8.43 2.14
C LYS A 222 28.72 -9.81 1.50
N ILE A 223 27.62 -9.98 0.78
CA ILE A 223 27.30 -11.23 0.07
C ILE A 223 28.34 -11.52 -1.02
N THR A 224 28.76 -10.49 -1.76
CA THR A 224 29.73 -10.66 -2.84
C THR A 224 31.06 -11.17 -2.31
N GLN A 225 31.52 -10.65 -1.17
CA GLN A 225 32.72 -11.13 -0.48
C GLN A 225 32.57 -12.57 0.02
N GLU A 226 31.44 -12.93 0.63
CA GLU A 226 31.18 -14.30 1.11
C GLU A 226 31.11 -15.33 -0.03
N LYS A 227 30.50 -14.97 -1.17
CA LYS A 227 30.47 -15.83 -2.37
C LYS A 227 31.84 -16.02 -2.99
N ALA A 228 32.66 -14.96 -3.04
CA ALA A 228 34.04 -15.05 -3.53
C ALA A 228 34.88 -16.02 -2.68
N ILE A 229 34.60 -16.12 -1.38
CA ILE A 229 35.26 -17.04 -0.45
C ILE A 229 34.70 -18.48 -0.57
N ARG A 230 33.42 -18.67 -0.95
CA ARG A 230 32.71 -19.96 -0.89
C ARG A 230 32.60 -20.76 -2.17
N ASN A 231 33.24 -20.39 -3.29
CA ASN A 231 33.12 -21.08 -4.59
C ASN A 231 33.09 -22.63 -4.52
N LYS A 232 31.87 -23.19 -4.46
CA LYS A 232 31.46 -24.53 -4.85
C LYS A 232 30.06 -24.39 -5.48
N PRO A 233 29.79 -25.02 -6.63
CA PRO A 233 28.56 -24.77 -7.38
C PRO A 233 27.39 -25.51 -6.72
N THR A 234 26.27 -24.83 -6.51
CA THR A 234 24.98 -25.49 -6.28
C THR A 234 23.91 -24.76 -7.06
N ALA A 235 23.17 -25.53 -7.86
CA ALA A 235 22.19 -25.04 -8.81
C ALA A 235 20.93 -24.53 -8.09
N LEU A 236 20.45 -23.36 -8.50
CA LEU A 236 19.17 -22.80 -8.06
C LEU A 236 18.05 -23.32 -8.98
N HIS A 237 17.09 -24.04 -8.42
CA HIS A 237 15.84 -24.38 -9.11
C HIS A 237 14.84 -23.23 -9.00
N SER A 238 14.32 -22.79 -10.15
CA SER A 238 13.22 -21.83 -10.25
C SER A 238 11.87 -22.54 -10.16
N SER A 239 10.96 -22.05 -9.31
CA SER A 239 9.54 -22.41 -9.27
C SER A 239 8.68 -21.14 -9.42
N PRO A 240 7.51 -21.17 -10.10
CA PRO A 240 6.83 -19.97 -10.54
C PRO A 240 5.85 -19.33 -9.54
N THR A 241 5.73 -18.00 -9.70
CA THR A 241 4.62 -17.07 -9.40
C THR A 241 4.07 -16.95 -7.97
N LYS A 242 4.73 -16.12 -7.16
CA LYS A 242 4.15 -15.32 -6.06
C LYS A 242 4.72 -13.90 -6.15
N SER A 243 4.00 -12.86 -5.74
CA SER A 243 4.54 -11.48 -5.68
C SER A 243 5.85 -11.45 -4.86
N PHE A 244 6.83 -10.62 -5.21
CA PHE A 244 8.11 -10.46 -4.52
C PHE A 244 7.91 -9.95 -3.12
N LEU A 245 6.93 -9.09 -2.85
CA LEU A 245 6.49 -8.85 -1.48
C LEU A 245 6.16 -10.19 -0.81
N THR A 246 5.28 -11.00 -1.39
CA THR A 246 4.98 -12.35 -0.87
C THR A 246 6.21 -13.28 -0.79
N ARG A 247 7.22 -13.18 -1.65
CA ARG A 247 8.45 -13.98 -1.60
C ARG A 247 9.43 -13.48 -0.55
N LEU A 248 9.60 -12.16 -0.43
CA LEU A 248 10.31 -11.47 0.64
C LEU A 248 9.67 -11.87 1.98
N TRP A 249 8.34 -11.85 2.07
CA TRP A 249 7.54 -12.29 3.21
C TRP A 249 7.66 -13.78 3.50
N ASN A 250 7.75 -14.65 2.48
CA ASN A 250 7.95 -16.09 2.69
C ASN A 250 9.40 -16.41 3.08
N TRP A 251 10.39 -15.66 2.60
CA TRP A 251 11.79 -15.79 3.00
C TRP A 251 12.02 -15.41 4.47
N MET A 252 11.17 -14.57 5.06
CA MET A 252 11.16 -14.29 6.51
C MET A 252 10.65 -15.44 7.37
N LYS A 253 9.95 -16.42 6.80
CA LYS A 253 9.37 -17.56 7.54
C LYS A 253 10.35 -18.72 7.72
N ASP A 254 11.39 -18.78 6.90
CA ASP A 254 12.42 -19.83 6.87
C ASP A 254 13.71 -19.35 7.55
#